data_AF-A0A075FZU4-F1
#
_entry.id   AF-A0A075FZU4-F1
#
_cell.length_a   1.000
_cell.length_b   1.000
_cell.length_c   1.000
_cell.angle_alpha   90.00
_cell.angle_beta   90.00
_cell.angle_gamma   90.00
#
_symmetry.space_group_name_H-M   'P 1'
#
loop_
_entity.id
_entity.type
_entity.pdbx_description
1 polymer ?
#
loop_
_entity_poly.entity_id
_entity_poly.type
_entity_poly.pdbx_seq_one_letter_code
_entity_poly.pdbx_strand_id
1 'polypeptide(L)'
;MVRLKFMPTCRICTQNYPLDQFVSGNGPRYQVCVRCAVDNDLVDREDAPQLYSDDIVKARTSLFARRYRMWIFVLLGWPLYLTLGRGIELWSSVFLVVLVICTLAAPVMHFLGSVRFNAELAKLSP
;
A
#
# COMPACT_ATOMS: atom_id res chain seq x y z
N MET A 1 -11.48 12.35 -23.37
CA MET A 1 -10.15 12.35 -24.02
C MET A 1 -9.18 11.58 -23.14
N VAL A 2 -8.80 10.37 -23.54
CA VAL A 2 -7.76 9.58 -22.86
C VAL A 2 -6.42 10.09 -23.36
N ARG A 3 -5.73 10.95 -22.58
CA ARG A 3 -4.30 11.22 -22.82
C ARG A 3 -3.59 9.89 -22.61
N LEU A 4 -3.01 9.32 -23.67
CA LEU A 4 -2.01 8.26 -23.55
C LEU A 4 -0.90 8.81 -22.65
N LYS A 5 -0.87 8.37 -21.39
CA LYS A 5 0.13 8.79 -20.41
C LYS A 5 1.45 8.18 -20.89
N PHE A 6 2.36 8.99 -21.42
CA PHE A 6 3.72 8.54 -21.68
C PHE A 6 4.30 8.07 -20.35
N MET A 7 4.65 6.79 -20.25
CA MET A 7 5.22 6.16 -19.05
C MET A 7 6.67 5.81 -19.38
N PRO A 8 7.61 6.76 -19.20
CA PRO A 8 9.02 6.48 -19.47
C PRO A 8 9.56 5.41 -18.54
N THR A 9 10.56 4.70 -19.02
CA THR A 9 11.31 3.71 -18.26
C THR A 9 12.48 4.39 -17.55
N CYS A 10 12.68 4.09 -16.27
CA CYS A 10 13.86 4.54 -15.54
C CYS A 10 15.11 3.80 -16.03
N ARG A 11 16.21 4.51 -16.30
CA ARG A 11 17.46 3.89 -16.80
C ARG A 11 18.18 3.00 -15.78
N ILE A 12 17.96 3.22 -14.48
CA ILE A 12 18.66 2.52 -13.39
C ILE A 12 17.86 1.28 -12.95
N CYS A 13 16.58 1.46 -12.59
CA CYS A 13 15.75 0.34 -12.12
C CYS A 13 14.95 -0.36 -13.23
N THR A 14 14.95 0.16 -14.46
CA THR A 14 14.25 -0.41 -15.64
C THR A 14 12.73 -0.58 -15.50
N GLN A 15 12.12 0.11 -14.53
CA GLN A 15 10.68 0.12 -14.31
C GLN A 15 10.01 1.34 -14.98
N ASN A 16 8.71 1.21 -15.29
CA ASN A 16 7.91 2.26 -15.92
C ASN A 16 7.14 3.06 -14.88
N TYR A 17 7.36 4.37 -14.88
CA TYR A 17 6.69 5.31 -13.98
C TYR A 17 6.03 6.42 -14.77
N PRO A 18 5.04 7.12 -14.20
CA PRO A 18 4.51 8.31 -14.83
C PRO A 18 5.55 9.45 -14.78
N LEU A 19 5.50 10.36 -15.76
CA LEU A 19 6.53 11.40 -15.97
C LEU A 19 6.76 12.31 -14.74
N ASP A 20 5.75 12.49 -13.89
CA ASP A 20 5.82 13.21 -12.62
C ASP A 20 6.74 12.55 -11.58
N GLN A 21 7.12 11.27 -11.75
CA GLN A 21 8.04 10.57 -10.86
C GLN A 21 9.50 10.57 -11.36
N PHE A 22 9.83 11.44 -12.32
CA PHE A 22 11.17 11.62 -12.84
C PHE A 22 11.78 12.94 -12.37
N VAL A 23 13.09 12.93 -12.16
CA VAL A 23 13.84 14.16 -11.84
C VAL A 23 14.01 15.01 -13.10
N SER A 24 13.78 16.31 -12.98
CA SER A 24 14.12 17.27 -14.03
C SER A 24 15.64 17.49 -14.07
N GLY A 25 16.26 17.24 -15.21
CA GLY A 25 17.68 17.53 -15.42
C GLY A 25 18.25 16.84 -16.64
N ASN A 26 19.38 17.37 -17.14
CA ASN A 26 20.13 16.80 -18.24
C ASN A 26 21.36 16.02 -17.74
N GLY A 27 21.87 15.11 -18.57
CA GLY A 27 23.07 14.33 -18.25
C GLY A 27 22.80 13.17 -17.28
N PRO A 28 23.46 13.10 -16.11
CA PRO A 28 23.33 11.95 -15.21
C PRO A 28 21.94 11.83 -14.57
N ARG A 29 21.12 12.88 -14.60
CA ARG A 29 19.72 12.90 -14.10
C ARG A 29 18.67 12.53 -15.17
N TYR A 30 19.06 12.41 -16.44
CA TYR A 30 18.12 12.14 -17.54
C TYR A 30 17.50 10.74 -17.44
N GLN A 31 16.16 10.67 -17.53
CA GLN A 31 15.37 9.43 -17.43
C GLN A 31 15.63 8.61 -16.15
N VAL A 32 15.88 9.27 -15.02
CA VAL A 32 16.04 8.62 -13.71
C VAL A 32 14.81 8.92 -12.85
N CYS A 33 14.21 7.88 -12.28
CA CYS A 33 13.12 8.06 -11.31
C CYS A 33 13.66 8.67 -10.01
N VAL A 34 12.80 9.36 -9.27
CA VAL A 34 13.21 10.14 -8.09
C VAL A 34 13.88 9.30 -7.02
N ARG A 35 13.42 8.06 -6.83
CA ARG A 35 14.06 7.11 -5.89
C ARG A 35 15.48 6.78 -6.30
N CYS A 36 15.70 6.35 -7.55
CA CYS A 36 17.04 6.06 -8.04
C CYS A 36 17.93 7.31 -8.04
N ALA A 37 17.37 8.51 -8.19
CA ALA A 37 18.13 9.74 -8.11
C ALA A 37 18.63 10.02 -6.68
N VAL A 38 17.80 9.82 -5.66
CA VAL A 38 18.20 9.94 -4.25
C VAL A 38 19.19 8.83 -3.87
N ASP A 39 18.91 7.58 -4.27
CA ASP A 39 19.74 6.43 -3.93
C ASP A 39 21.16 6.50 -4.55
N ASN A 40 21.32 7.20 -5.68
CA ASN A 40 22.60 7.37 -6.37
C ASN A 40 23.23 8.76 -6.14
N ASP A 41 22.78 9.51 -5.12
CA ASP A 41 23.28 10.84 -4.78
C ASP A 41 23.20 11.85 -5.95
N LEU A 42 22.26 11.62 -6.87
CA LEU A 42 22.02 12.50 -8.00
C LEU A 42 21.19 13.71 -7.59
N VAL A 43 20.37 13.62 -6.54
CA VAL A 43 19.51 14.68 -6.00
C VAL A 43 19.38 14.49 -4.48
N ASP A 44 19.40 15.59 -3.72
CA ASP A 44 19.20 15.53 -2.26
C ASP A 44 17.73 15.20 -1.92
N ARG A 45 17.50 14.63 -0.73
CA ARG A 45 16.15 14.28 -0.25
C ARG A 45 15.24 15.51 -0.15
N GLU A 46 15.80 16.68 0.14
CA GLU A 46 15.09 17.94 0.24
C GLU A 46 14.58 18.43 -1.13
N ASP A 47 15.35 18.14 -2.19
CA ASP A 47 15.04 18.49 -3.58
C ASP A 47 14.08 17.50 -4.25
N ALA A 48 13.66 16.46 -3.54
CA ALA A 48 12.78 15.40 -4.00
C ALA A 48 11.47 15.30 -3.18
N PRO A 49 10.71 16.39 -2.96
CA PRO A 49 9.51 16.39 -2.10
C PRO A 49 8.41 15.45 -2.63
N GLN A 50 8.41 15.17 -3.94
CA GLN A 50 7.50 14.23 -4.58
C GLN A 50 7.68 12.76 -4.13
N LEU A 51 8.79 12.42 -3.47
CA LEU A 51 9.03 11.06 -2.95
C LEU A 51 8.48 10.85 -1.53
N TYR A 52 8.46 11.90 -0.72
CA TYR A 52 8.15 11.85 0.72
C TYR A 52 6.98 12.76 1.11
N SER A 53 6.21 13.30 0.15
CA SER A 53 5.07 14.14 0.47
C SER A 53 4.05 13.40 1.34
N ASP A 54 3.42 14.14 2.25
CA ASP A 54 2.39 13.61 3.15
C ASP A 54 1.24 12.92 2.41
N ASP A 55 0.95 13.37 1.19
CA ASP A 55 -0.05 12.76 0.32
C ASP A 55 0.30 11.32 -0.08
N ILE A 56 1.56 11.04 -0.41
CA ILE A 56 2.03 9.68 -0.76
C ILE A 56 2.07 8.79 0.48
N VAL A 57 2.48 9.33 1.63
CA VAL A 57 2.46 8.63 2.91
C VAL A 57 1.01 8.25 3.27
N LYS A 58 0.07 9.21 3.15
CA LYS A 58 -1.35 8.98 3.37
C LYS A 58 -1.95 7.99 2.38
N ALA A 59 -1.59 8.07 1.11
CA ALA A 59 -2.03 7.13 0.08
C ALA A 59 -1.56 5.70 0.39
N ARG A 60 -0.28 5.52 0.73
CA ARG A 60 0.28 4.22 1.10
C ARG A 60 -0.37 3.67 2.38
N THR A 61 -0.45 4.47 3.43
CA THR A 61 -1.09 4.05 4.69
C THR A 61 -2.56 3.67 4.51
N SER A 62 -3.32 4.43 3.70
CA SER A 62 -4.71 4.09 3.38
C SER A 62 -4.85 2.77 2.60
N LEU A 63 -3.91 2.50 1.68
CA LEU A 63 -3.84 1.26 0.91
C LEU A 63 -3.59 0.04 1.83
N PHE A 64 -2.62 0.17 2.73
CA PHE A 64 -2.33 -0.85 3.75
C PHE A 64 -3.49 -1.03 4.73
N ALA A 65 -4.09 0.06 5.23
CA ALA A 65 -5.23 0.00 6.14
C ALA A 65 -6.40 -0.79 5.52
N ARG A 66 -6.71 -0.56 4.23
CA ARG A 66 -7.77 -1.29 3.52
C ARG A 66 -7.48 -2.78 3.38
N ARG A 67 -6.22 -3.17 3.15
CA ARG A 67 -5.81 -4.58 3.03
C ARG A 67 -5.82 -5.31 4.37
N TYR A 68 -5.38 -4.65 5.44
CA TYR A 68 -5.20 -5.28 6.75
C TYR A 68 -6.40 -5.10 7.69
N ARG A 69 -7.44 -4.33 7.32
CA ARG A 69 -8.65 -4.14 8.16
C ARG A 69 -9.27 -5.43 8.70
N MET A 70 -9.36 -6.47 7.86
CA MET A 70 -9.97 -7.74 8.25
C MET A 70 -9.07 -8.51 9.22
N TRP A 71 -7.75 -8.45 9.00
CA TRP A 71 -6.77 -9.03 9.92
C TRP A 71 -6.78 -8.33 11.26
N ILE A 72 -6.86 -7.00 11.28
CA ILE A 72 -6.99 -6.22 12.53
C ILE A 72 -8.26 -6.61 13.27
N PHE A 73 -9.39 -6.74 12.57
CA PHE A 73 -10.65 -7.17 13.17
C PHE A 73 -10.54 -8.56 13.81
N VAL A 74 -9.93 -9.52 13.12
CA VAL A 74 -9.72 -10.88 13.64
C VAL A 74 -8.75 -10.87 14.83
N LEU A 75 -7.61 -10.18 14.70
CA LEU A 75 -6.57 -10.11 15.73
C LEU A 75 -7.05 -9.42 17.01
N LEU A 76 -7.90 -8.40 16.92
CA LEU A 76 -8.50 -7.75 18.08
C LEU A 76 -9.74 -8.50 18.59
N GLY A 77 -10.50 -9.12 17.69
CA GLY A 77 -11.72 -9.81 18.03
C GLY A 77 -11.50 -11.08 18.86
N TRP A 78 -10.48 -11.88 18.56
CA TRP A 78 -10.14 -13.08 19.35
C TRP A 78 -9.82 -12.77 20.82
N PRO A 79 -8.86 -11.89 21.18
CA PRO A 79 -8.59 -11.58 22.57
C PRO A 79 -9.78 -10.93 23.26
N LEU A 80 -10.55 -10.09 22.56
CA LEU A 80 -11.79 -9.51 23.09
C LEU A 80 -12.81 -10.59 23.45
N TYR A 81 -13.02 -11.57 22.57
CA TYR A 81 -13.92 -12.70 22.83
C TYR A 81 -13.45 -13.54 24.02
N LEU A 82 -12.16 -13.88 24.05
CA LEU A 82 -11.57 -14.74 25.08
C LEU A 82 -11.61 -14.12 26.48
N THR A 83 -11.53 -12.78 26.57
CA THR A 83 -11.48 -12.03 27.83
C THR A 83 -12.84 -11.55 28.31
N LEU A 84 -13.67 -10.97 27.41
CA LEU A 84 -14.93 -10.30 27.76
C LEU A 84 -16.17 -11.01 27.20
N GLY A 85 -16.02 -11.81 26.14
CA GLY A 85 -17.15 -12.31 25.35
C GLY A 85 -17.86 -13.54 25.90
N ARG A 86 -17.29 -14.26 26.87
CA ARG A 86 -17.79 -15.58 27.31
C ARG A 86 -18.96 -15.55 28.31
N GLY A 87 -19.33 -14.39 28.85
CA GLY A 87 -20.26 -14.27 29.98
C GLY A 87 -21.75 -14.16 29.64
N ILE A 88 -22.13 -13.99 28.37
CA ILE A 88 -23.52 -13.76 27.96
C ILE A 88 -23.92 -14.78 26.90
N GLU A 89 -24.75 -15.77 27.23
CA GLU A 89 -25.00 -16.98 26.41
C GLU A 89 -25.38 -16.70 24.94
N LEU A 90 -26.29 -15.74 24.71
CA LEU A 90 -26.79 -15.45 23.37
C LEU A 90 -25.84 -14.55 22.56
N TRP A 91 -25.18 -13.60 23.20
CA TRP A 91 -24.25 -12.68 22.53
C TRP A 91 -22.88 -13.31 22.27
N SER A 92 -22.43 -14.18 23.18
CA SER A 92 -21.20 -14.95 23.06
C SER A 92 -21.20 -15.86 21.83
N SER A 93 -22.30 -16.59 21.62
CA SER A 93 -22.45 -17.52 20.49
C SER A 93 -22.53 -16.79 19.15
N VAL A 94 -23.34 -15.73 19.03
CA VAL A 94 -23.42 -14.92 17.81
C VAL A 94 -22.08 -14.28 17.48
N PHE A 95 -21.40 -13.71 18.49
CA PHE A 95 -20.09 -13.10 18.30
C PHE A 95 -19.05 -14.12 17.82
N LEU A 96 -19.03 -15.31 18.43
CA LEU A 96 -18.16 -16.41 18.01
C LEU A 96 -18.39 -16.79 16.55
N VAL A 97 -19.65 -16.96 16.12
CA VAL A 97 -19.97 -17.34 14.74
C VAL A 97 -19.45 -16.29 13.76
N VAL A 98 -19.69 -15.01 14.02
CA VAL A 98 -19.17 -13.91 13.19
C VAL A 98 -17.65 -13.92 13.16
N LEU A 99 -17.01 -14.16 14.30
CA LEU A 99 -15.56 -14.19 14.42
C LEU A 99 -14.93 -15.32 13.59
N VAL A 100 -15.55 -16.50 13.63
CA VAL A 100 -15.15 -17.67 12.84
C VAL A 100 -15.31 -17.39 11.35
N ILE A 101 -16.45 -16.83 10.92
CA ILE A 101 -16.69 -16.44 9.52
C ILE A 101 -15.63 -15.43 9.06
N CYS A 102 -15.37 -14.38 9.84
CA CYS A 102 -14.36 -13.38 9.54
C CYS A 102 -12.95 -13.98 9.44
N THR A 103 -12.62 -14.94 10.33
CA THR A 103 -11.33 -15.64 10.33
C THR A 103 -11.14 -16.47 9.05
N LEU A 104 -12.20 -17.12 8.57
CA LEU A 104 -12.16 -17.88 7.31
C LEU A 104 -12.18 -16.98 6.07
N ALA A 105 -12.93 -15.88 6.10
CA ALA A 105 -13.03 -14.94 4.99
C ALA A 105 -11.77 -14.10 4.79
N ALA A 106 -11.03 -13.80 5.86
CA ALA A 106 -9.82 -12.99 5.83
C ALA A 106 -8.74 -13.51 4.85
N PRO A 107 -8.29 -14.77 4.91
CA PRO A 107 -7.29 -15.28 3.96
C PRO A 107 -7.82 -15.28 2.52
N VAL A 108 -9.08 -15.68 2.29
CA VAL A 108 -9.70 -15.70 0.96
C VAL A 108 -9.63 -14.30 0.33
N MET A 109 -10.14 -13.28 1.02
CA MET A 109 -10.11 -11.91 0.51
C MET A 109 -8.68 -11.37 0.36
N HIS A 110 -7.75 -11.79 1.22
CA HIS A 110 -6.35 -11.37 1.14
C HIS A 110 -5.66 -11.88 -0.13
N PHE A 111 -5.93 -13.12 -0.53
CA PHE A 111 -5.39 -13.71 -1.76
C PHE A 111 -6.03 -13.11 -3.01
N LEU A 112 -7.35 -13.00 -3.07
CA LEU A 112 -8.05 -12.44 -4.25
C LEU A 112 -7.65 -10.97 -4.51
N GLY A 113 -7.33 -10.20 -3.47
CA GLY A 113 -6.92 -8.80 -3.60
C GLY A 113 -5.43 -8.57 -3.86
N SER A 114 -4.59 -9.61 -3.93
CA SER A 114 -3.12 -9.49 -4.00
C SER A 114 -2.63 -8.79 -5.27
N VAL A 115 -3.12 -9.19 -6.46
CA VAL A 115 -2.72 -8.61 -7.75
C VAL A 115 -3.07 -7.13 -7.81
N ARG A 116 -4.30 -6.78 -7.41
CA ARG A 116 -4.77 -5.38 -7.38
C ARG A 116 -3.95 -4.54 -6.39
N PHE A 117 -3.66 -5.07 -5.21
CA PHE A 117 -2.85 -4.38 -4.21
C PHE A 117 -1.44 -4.11 -4.72
N ASN A 118 -0.79 -5.09 -5.34
CA ASN A 118 0.55 -4.91 -5.91
C ASN A 118 0.55 -3.88 -7.03
N ALA A 119 -0.48 -3.87 -7.88
CA ALA A 119 -0.60 -2.87 -8.95
C ALA A 119 -0.87 -1.45 -8.41
N GLU A 120 -1.66 -1.30 -7.34
CA GLU A 120 -1.87 -0.01 -6.69
C GLU A 120 -0.63 0.45 -5.89
N LEU A 121 0.09 -0.48 -5.25
CA LEU A 121 1.33 -0.19 -4.54
C LEU A 121 2.44 0.25 -5.50
N ALA A 122 2.62 -0.43 -6.64
CA ALA A 122 3.60 -0.06 -7.67
C ALA A 122 3.38 1.35 -8.24
N LYS A 123 2.17 1.89 -8.18
CA LYS A 123 1.89 3.28 -8.56
C LYS A 123 2.34 4.28 -7.49
N LEU A 124 2.33 3.88 -6.21
CA LEU A 124 2.61 4.70 -5.03
C LEU A 124 4.06 4.57 -4.52
N SER A 125 4.81 3.59 -5.02
CA SER A 125 6.23 3.40 -4.71
C SER A 125 7.01 3.31 -6.03
N PRO A 126 7.72 4.38 -6.42
CA PRO A 126 8.73 4.27 -7.47
C PRO A 126 9.88 3.34 -7.06
#